data_AF-A0A932UQP1-F1
#
_entry.id   AF-A0A932UQP1-F1
#
_cell.length_a   1.000
_cell.length_b   1.000
_cell.length_c   1.000
_cell.angle_alpha   90.00
_cell.angle_beta   90.00
_cell.angle_gamma   90.00
#
_symmetry.space_group_name_H-M   'P 1'
#
loop_
_entity.id
_entity.type
_entity.pdbx_description
1 polymer ?
#
loop_
_entity_poly.entity_id
_entity_poly.type
_entity_poly.pdbx_seq_one_letter_code
_entity_poly.pdbx_strand_id
1 'polypeptide(L)'
;MRDVPPLNSIIGFSEVLHDQTFGPLNEKQMRHVTNIHTSGKHLLNLINDILDLSKVEAGKLEFRPEPFALKEAVEGSLTIVASMALKKNIALSAEVAPELTTLTADPARFKQILYNLLSNAVKFTQEGGQVTVTAHIVTSDESPVTSERQDPGRWPLVASLSRSVWRIRGSGSRRKTC
;
A
#
# COMPACT_ATOMS: atom_id res chain seq x y z
N MET A 1 8.44 -28.80 -10.64
CA MET A 1 8.20 -28.07 -11.91
C MET A 1 7.50 -26.77 -11.52
N ARG A 2 8.14 -25.60 -11.67
CA ARG A 2 7.48 -24.31 -11.39
C ARG A 2 6.68 -23.96 -12.63
N ASP A 3 5.41 -24.32 -12.64
CA ASP A 3 4.51 -23.83 -13.67
C ASP A 3 4.38 -22.32 -13.48
N VAL A 4 4.89 -21.56 -14.45
CA VAL A 4 4.68 -20.12 -14.50
C VAL A 4 3.17 -19.94 -14.53
N PRO A 5 2.54 -19.28 -13.54
CA PRO A 5 1.09 -19.14 -13.53
C PRO A 5 0.65 -18.55 -14.87
N PRO A 6 -0.38 -19.08 -15.54
CA PRO A 6 -0.82 -18.59 -16.86
C PRO A 6 -1.08 -17.07 -16.85
N LEU A 7 -1.45 -16.54 -15.69
CA LEU A 7 -1.60 -15.13 -15.42
C LEU A 7 -0.28 -14.33 -15.52
N ASN A 8 0.85 -14.86 -15.04
CA ASN A 8 2.15 -14.20 -15.15
C ASN A 8 2.57 -14.03 -16.61
N SER A 9 2.29 -15.02 -17.46
CA SER A 9 2.56 -14.92 -18.90
C SER A 9 1.71 -13.83 -19.57
N ILE A 10 0.41 -13.75 -19.23
CA ILE A 10 -0.49 -12.70 -19.74
C ILE A 10 -0.03 -11.31 -19.28
N ILE A 11 0.36 -11.16 -18.00
CA ILE A 11 0.90 -9.91 -17.48
C ILE A 11 2.18 -9.54 -18.24
N GLY A 12 3.12 -10.47 -18.40
CA GLY A 12 4.39 -10.22 -19.10
C GLY A 12 4.20 -9.79 -20.55
N PHE A 13 3.37 -10.50 -21.33
CA PHE A 13 3.08 -10.08 -22.71
C PHE A 13 2.36 -8.74 -22.78
N SER A 14 1.42 -8.48 -21.85
CA SER A 14 0.73 -7.19 -21.80
C SER A 14 1.67 -6.03 -21.41
N GLU A 15 2.68 -6.28 -20.58
CA GLU A 15 3.70 -5.28 -20.20
C GLU A 15 4.60 -4.95 -21.39
N VAL A 16 5.09 -5.96 -22.11
CA VAL A 16 5.91 -5.74 -23.31
C VAL A 16 5.15 -5.02 -24.42
N LEU A 17 3.85 -5.29 -24.57
CA LEU A 17 2.98 -4.55 -25.50
C LEU A 17 2.72 -3.12 -25.01
N HIS A 18 2.51 -2.94 -23.71
CA HIS A 18 2.27 -1.63 -23.10
C HIS A 18 3.49 -0.71 -23.27
N ASP A 19 4.69 -1.27 -23.13
CA ASP A 19 5.97 -0.57 -23.27
C ASP A 19 6.35 -0.31 -24.73
N GLN A 20 5.52 -0.76 -25.68
CA GLN A 20 5.71 -0.56 -27.13
C GLN A 20 7.06 -1.10 -27.65
N THR A 21 7.64 -2.10 -26.97
CA THR A 21 8.96 -2.68 -27.27
C THR A 21 9.07 -3.25 -28.70
N PHE A 22 7.95 -3.72 -29.26
CA PHE A 22 7.88 -4.26 -30.61
C PHE A 22 7.29 -3.30 -31.65
N GLY A 23 6.96 -2.06 -31.25
CA GLY A 23 6.40 -1.04 -32.12
C GLY A 23 5.23 -0.26 -31.50
N PRO A 24 4.84 0.86 -32.13
CA PRO A 24 3.78 1.72 -31.63
C PRO A 24 2.41 1.05 -31.72
N LEU A 25 1.58 1.31 -30.71
CA LEU A 25 0.17 0.90 -30.68
C LEU A 25 -0.74 2.09 -30.99
N ASN A 26 -1.83 1.85 -31.71
CA ASN A 26 -2.87 2.85 -31.83
C ASN A 26 -3.61 3.07 -30.50
N GLU A 27 -4.37 4.17 -30.38
CA GLU A 27 -5.05 4.53 -29.13
C GLU A 27 -6.00 3.44 -28.59
N LYS A 28 -6.74 2.77 -29.49
CA LYS A 28 -7.64 1.68 -29.09
C LYS A 28 -6.87 0.48 -28.55
N GLN A 29 -5.79 0.08 -29.24
CA GLN A 29 -4.90 -1.00 -28.81
C GLN A 29 -4.26 -0.67 -27.46
N MET A 30 -3.74 0.55 -27.29
CA MET A 30 -3.13 1.00 -26.04
C MET A 30 -4.12 0.93 -24.86
N ARG A 31 -5.37 1.38 -25.06
CA ARG A 31 -6.43 1.22 -24.04
C ARG A 31 -6.69 -0.23 -23.69
N HIS A 32 -6.79 -1.13 -24.68
CA HIS A 32 -7.05 -2.54 -24.41
C HIS A 32 -5.87 -3.21 -23.69
N VAL A 33 -4.65 -2.95 -24.11
CA VAL A 33 -3.43 -3.47 -23.48
C VAL A 33 -3.31 -2.98 -22.03
N THR A 34 -3.55 -1.68 -21.80
CA THR A 34 -3.58 -1.09 -20.44
C THR A 34 -4.61 -1.80 -19.55
N ASN A 35 -5.82 -2.05 -20.06
CA ASN A 35 -6.87 -2.73 -19.33
C ASN A 35 -6.51 -4.19 -19.01
N ILE A 36 -5.96 -4.94 -19.98
CA ILE A 36 -5.50 -6.32 -19.76
C ILE A 36 -4.42 -6.35 -18.70
N HIS A 37 -3.43 -5.47 -18.81
CA HIS A 37 -2.31 -5.40 -17.88
C HIS A 37 -2.76 -5.09 -16.44
N THR A 38 -3.60 -4.06 -16.29
CA THR A 38 -4.11 -3.64 -14.98
C THR A 38 -5.01 -4.72 -14.37
N SER A 39 -5.86 -5.36 -15.17
CA SER A 39 -6.77 -6.43 -14.70
C SER A 39 -5.99 -7.69 -14.32
N GLY A 40 -4.95 -8.03 -15.08
CA GLY A 40 -4.05 -9.15 -14.78
C GLY A 40 -3.32 -8.94 -13.45
N LYS A 41 -2.73 -7.76 -13.24
CA LYS A 41 -2.09 -7.38 -11.95
C LYS A 41 -3.10 -7.43 -10.80
N HIS A 42 -4.33 -6.96 -11.01
CA HIS A 42 -5.37 -7.01 -9.98
C HIS A 42 -5.78 -8.44 -9.60
N LEU A 43 -5.99 -9.32 -10.59
CA LEU A 43 -6.32 -10.72 -10.34
C LEU A 43 -5.19 -11.45 -9.62
N LEU A 44 -3.94 -11.16 -9.97
CA LEU A 44 -2.77 -11.75 -9.32
C LEU A 44 -2.73 -11.38 -7.84
N ASN A 45 -3.03 -10.12 -7.52
CA ASN A 45 -3.12 -9.66 -6.14
C ASN A 45 -4.23 -10.39 -5.38
N LEU A 46 -5.43 -10.55 -5.96
CA LEU A 46 -6.52 -11.30 -5.33
C LEU A 46 -6.14 -12.77 -5.06
N ILE A 47 -5.45 -13.42 -6.00
CA ILE A 47 -4.96 -14.79 -5.82
C ILE A 47 -3.94 -14.83 -4.67
N ASN A 48 -3.00 -13.90 -4.64
CA ASN A 48 -2.01 -13.82 -3.56
C ASN A 48 -2.68 -13.57 -2.20
N ASP A 49 -3.68 -12.70 -2.14
CA ASP A 49 -4.42 -12.40 -0.92
C ASP A 49 -5.15 -13.65 -0.39
N ILE A 50 -5.77 -14.45 -1.28
CA ILE A 50 -6.44 -15.70 -0.91
C ILE A 50 -5.42 -16.76 -0.45
N LEU A 51 -4.29 -16.88 -1.15
CA LEU A 51 -3.22 -17.83 -0.78
C LEU A 51 -2.60 -17.47 0.56
N ASP A 52 -2.39 -16.18 0.82
CA ASP A 52 -1.84 -15.71 2.08
C ASP A 52 -2.85 -15.90 3.22
N LEU A 53 -4.13 -15.62 3.00
CA LEU A 53 -5.19 -15.95 3.96
C LEU A 53 -5.21 -17.45 4.30
N SER A 54 -5.14 -18.30 3.28
CA SER A 54 -5.12 -19.76 3.45
C SER A 54 -3.91 -20.24 4.26
N LYS A 55 -2.74 -19.59 4.11
CA LYS A 55 -1.55 -19.87 4.93
C LYS A 55 -1.71 -19.40 6.37
N VAL A 56 -2.34 -18.25 6.59
CA VAL A 56 -2.65 -17.73 7.93
C VAL A 56 -3.56 -18.71 8.67
N GLU A 57 -4.67 -19.12 8.04
CA GLU A 57 -5.66 -20.02 8.64
C GLU A 57 -5.07 -21.41 8.96
N ALA A 58 -4.15 -21.89 8.12
CA ALA A 58 -3.45 -23.15 8.35
C ALA A 58 -2.29 -23.06 9.35
N GLY A 59 -1.98 -21.87 9.90
CA GLY A 59 -0.80 -21.65 10.75
C GLY A 59 0.54 -21.84 10.02
N LYS A 60 0.53 -21.89 8.69
CA LYS A 60 1.70 -22.14 7.82
C LYS A 60 2.36 -20.86 7.34
N LEU A 61 1.90 -19.72 7.82
CA LEU A 61 2.48 -18.44 7.49
C LEU A 61 3.86 -18.32 8.16
N GLU A 62 4.92 -18.50 7.39
CA GLU A 62 6.27 -18.18 7.88
C GLU A 62 6.40 -16.66 7.99
N PHE A 63 6.46 -16.17 9.22
CA PHE A 63 6.86 -14.81 9.54
C PHE A 63 8.38 -14.77 9.62
N ARG A 64 9.02 -13.95 8.79
CA ARG A 64 10.48 -13.86 8.72
C ARG A 64 10.93 -12.48 9.21
N PRO A 65 11.04 -12.28 10.54
CA PRO A 65 11.47 -11.01 11.09
C PRO A 65 12.94 -10.77 10.80
N GLU A 66 13.24 -9.65 10.16
CA GLU A 66 14.61 -9.18 9.93
C GLU A 66 14.66 -7.66 10.15
N PRO A 67 15.82 -7.12 10.59
CA PRO A 67 15.99 -5.69 10.74
C PRO A 67 16.05 -5.02 9.36
N PHE A 68 15.32 -3.93 9.17
CA PHE A 68 15.37 -3.10 7.95
C PHE A 68 15.27 -1.61 8.26
N ALA A 69 15.81 -0.79 7.36
CA ALA A 69 15.71 0.66 7.44
C ALA A 69 14.27 1.11 7.16
N LEU A 70 13.59 1.66 8.17
CA LEU A 70 12.18 2.03 8.05
C LEU A 70 11.97 3.11 6.99
N LYS A 71 12.85 4.12 6.99
CA LYS A 71 12.82 5.24 6.04
C LYS A 71 12.88 4.75 4.60
N GLU A 72 13.82 3.87 4.28
CA GLU A 72 13.97 3.30 2.93
C GLU A 72 12.74 2.50 2.51
N ALA A 73 12.17 1.73 3.44
CA ALA A 73 10.95 0.98 3.16
C ALA A 73 9.76 1.91 2.84
N VAL A 74 9.61 3.01 3.59
CA VAL A 74 8.57 4.02 3.35
C VAL A 74 8.77 4.75 2.02
N GLU A 75 9.99 5.22 1.75
CA GLU A 75 10.34 5.92 0.50
C GLU A 75 10.16 5.02 -0.72
N GLY A 76 10.56 3.75 -0.62
CA GLY A 76 10.32 2.74 -1.65
C GLY A 76 8.82 2.55 -1.93
N SER A 77 7.99 2.46 -0.90
CA SER A 77 6.54 2.34 -1.06
C SER A 77 5.90 3.60 -1.65
N LEU A 78 6.37 4.80 -1.31
CA LEU A 78 5.91 6.06 -1.93
C LEU A 78 6.25 6.12 -3.42
N THR A 79 7.44 5.64 -3.79
CA THR A 79 7.87 5.57 -5.20
C THR A 79 6.93 4.70 -6.03
N ILE A 80 6.47 3.58 -5.48
CA ILE A 80 5.55 2.65 -6.18
C ILE A 80 4.21 3.33 -6.49
N VAL A 81 3.68 4.16 -5.58
CA VAL A 81 2.38 4.83 -5.77
C VAL A 81 2.50 6.21 -6.43
N ALA A 82 3.72 6.69 -6.69
CA ALA A 82 3.98 8.01 -7.26
C ALA A 82 3.23 8.23 -8.58
N SER A 83 3.28 7.26 -9.50
CA SER A 83 2.58 7.33 -10.78
C SER A 83 1.05 7.41 -10.63
N MET A 84 0.48 6.78 -9.60
CA MET A 84 -0.95 6.87 -9.30
C MET A 84 -1.31 8.25 -8.76
N ALA A 85 -0.46 8.81 -7.89
CA ALA A 85 -0.65 10.13 -7.30
C ALA A 85 -0.51 11.25 -8.34
N LEU A 86 0.50 11.16 -9.23
CA LEU A 86 0.72 12.13 -10.31
C LEU A 86 -0.50 12.25 -11.23
N LYS A 87 -1.16 11.13 -11.59
CA LYS A 87 -2.39 11.13 -12.42
C LYS A 87 -3.55 11.91 -11.80
N LYS A 88 -3.56 12.10 -10.48
CA LYS A 88 -4.58 12.83 -9.73
C LYS A 88 -4.02 14.12 -9.10
N ASN A 89 -2.83 14.54 -9.49
CA ASN A 89 -2.13 15.69 -8.92
C ASN A 89 -2.09 15.65 -7.37
N ILE A 90 -1.90 14.47 -6.78
CA ILE A 90 -1.85 14.28 -5.32
C ILE A 90 -0.41 14.44 -4.85
N ALA A 91 -0.20 15.27 -3.84
CA ALA A 91 1.10 15.41 -3.17
C ALA A 91 1.36 14.22 -2.24
N LEU A 92 2.56 13.64 -2.31
CA LEU A 92 3.01 12.56 -1.43
C LEU A 92 4.11 13.08 -0.51
N SER A 93 4.08 12.67 0.76
CA SER A 93 5.09 13.06 1.76
C SER A 93 5.28 11.98 2.82
N ALA A 94 6.46 11.97 3.45
CA ALA A 94 6.79 11.10 4.58
C ALA A 94 7.41 11.91 5.71
N GLU A 95 6.97 11.62 6.93
CA GLU A 95 7.45 12.18 8.19
C GLU A 95 7.81 11.00 9.10
N VAL A 96 9.04 10.52 9.00
CA VAL A 96 9.57 9.43 9.83
C VAL A 96 10.42 10.07 10.93
N ALA A 97 10.07 9.81 12.19
CA ALA A 97 10.82 10.30 13.33
C ALA A 97 12.30 9.85 13.24
N PRO A 98 13.28 10.74 13.47
CA PRO A 98 14.70 10.44 13.26
C PRO A 98 15.22 9.32 14.16
N GLU A 99 14.55 9.06 15.29
CA GLU A 99 14.86 7.95 16.21
C GLU A 99 14.49 6.59 15.61
N LEU A 100 13.56 6.54 14.65
CA LEU A 100 13.11 5.32 13.97
C LEU A 100 14.01 4.98 12.78
N THR A 101 15.21 4.52 13.10
CA THR A 101 16.20 4.09 12.09
C THR A 101 15.93 2.68 11.57
N THR A 102 15.76 1.71 12.48
CA THR A 102 15.60 0.29 12.15
C THR A 102 14.33 -0.28 12.77
N LEU A 103 13.58 -1.05 11.98
CA LEU A 103 12.42 -1.83 12.42
C LEU A 103 12.71 -3.32 12.22
N THR A 104 12.39 -4.15 13.21
CA THR A 104 12.46 -5.62 13.09
C THR A 104 11.05 -6.14 12.80
N ALA A 105 10.78 -6.51 11.56
CA ALA A 105 9.56 -7.17 11.12
C ALA A 105 9.81 -7.93 9.82
N ASP A 106 8.80 -8.54 9.23
CA ASP A 106 8.89 -9.12 7.88
C ASP A 106 8.80 -7.98 6.83
N PRO A 107 9.88 -7.64 6.09
CA PRO A 107 9.89 -6.46 5.23
C PRO A 107 9.01 -6.62 4.00
N ALA A 108 8.84 -7.85 3.51
CA ALA A 108 7.96 -8.12 2.37
C ALA A 108 6.50 -7.83 2.76
N ARG A 109 6.08 -8.33 3.93
CA ARG A 109 4.74 -8.06 4.46
C ARG A 109 4.54 -6.60 4.82
N PHE A 110 5.55 -5.97 5.42
CA PHE A 110 5.51 -4.54 5.74
C PHE A 110 5.25 -3.70 4.48
N LYS A 111 6.03 -3.94 3.41
CA LYS A 111 5.86 -3.24 2.12
C LYS A 111 4.49 -3.49 1.51
N GLN A 112 3.98 -4.72 1.59
CA GLN A 112 2.64 -5.07 1.09
C GLN A 112 1.54 -4.33 1.85
N ILE A 113 1.61 -4.30 3.19
CA ILE A 113 0.67 -3.54 4.02
C ILE A 113 0.73 -2.06 3.65
N LEU A 114 1.94 -1.49 3.60
CA LEU A 114 2.13 -0.07 3.31
C LEU A 114 1.63 0.30 1.90
N TYR A 115 1.88 -0.53 0.90
CA TYR A 115 1.35 -0.36 -0.46
C TYR A 115 -0.18 -0.39 -0.48
N ASN A 116 -0.80 -1.36 0.20
CA ASN A 116 -2.26 -1.47 0.25
C ASN A 116 -2.90 -0.22 0.90
N LEU A 117 -2.29 0.31 1.95
CA LEU A 117 -2.74 1.54 2.60
C LEU A 117 -2.55 2.76 1.69
N LEU A 118 -1.36 2.93 1.11
CA LEU A 118 -1.03 4.07 0.24
C LEU A 118 -1.85 4.10 -1.05
N SER A 119 -2.01 2.95 -1.71
CA SER A 119 -2.80 2.85 -2.94
C SER A 119 -4.27 3.19 -2.68
N ASN A 120 -4.82 2.75 -1.54
CA ASN A 120 -6.15 3.15 -1.10
C ASN A 120 -6.22 4.65 -0.79
N ALA A 121 -5.24 5.21 -0.07
CA ALA A 121 -5.18 6.64 0.22
C ALA A 121 -5.20 7.47 -1.07
N VAL A 122 -4.38 7.13 -2.07
CA VAL A 122 -4.36 7.80 -3.38
C VAL A 122 -5.68 7.63 -4.13
N LYS A 123 -6.26 6.41 -4.12
CA LYS A 123 -7.54 6.11 -4.78
C LYS A 123 -8.68 6.97 -4.25
N PHE A 124 -8.77 7.14 -2.92
CA PHE A 124 -9.88 7.83 -2.25
C PHE A 124 -9.65 9.32 -1.99
N THR A 125 -8.41 9.82 -2.12
CA THR A 125 -8.11 11.26 -2.02
C THR A 125 -8.60 12.00 -3.26
N GLN A 126 -9.17 13.21 -3.10
CA GLN A 126 -9.60 14.04 -4.23
C GLN A 126 -8.42 14.55 -5.06
N GLU A 127 -8.67 14.93 -6.32
CA GLU A 127 -7.66 15.52 -7.18
C GLU A 127 -7.08 16.80 -6.57
N GLY A 128 -5.76 16.98 -6.63
CA GLY A 128 -5.07 18.10 -5.97
C GLY A 128 -4.89 17.94 -4.45
N GLY A 129 -5.22 16.78 -3.88
CA GLY A 129 -5.09 16.50 -2.45
C GLY A 129 -3.67 16.13 -2.01
N GLN A 130 -3.54 15.64 -0.76
CA GLN A 130 -2.26 15.23 -0.18
C GLN A 130 -2.41 13.93 0.61
N VAL A 131 -1.38 13.07 0.55
CA VAL A 131 -1.20 11.88 1.37
C VAL A 131 0.15 11.99 2.08
N THR A 132 0.14 11.75 3.40
CA THR A 132 1.33 11.81 4.26
C THR A 132 1.45 10.52 5.05
N VAL A 133 2.65 9.93 5.06
CA VAL A 133 3.00 8.81 5.93
C VAL A 133 3.70 9.36 7.16
N THR A 134 3.18 9.07 8.35
CA THR A 134 3.82 9.47 9.62
C THR A 134 4.25 8.24 10.40
N ALA A 135 5.44 8.28 11.00
CA ALA A 135 5.94 7.22 11.87
C ALA A 135 6.61 7.84 13.10
N HIS A 136 6.17 7.44 14.30
CA HIS A 136 6.67 7.90 15.59
C HIS A 136 6.65 6.75 16.61
N ILE A 137 7.52 6.85 17.62
CA ILE A 137 7.52 5.91 18.76
C ILE A 137 6.33 6.28 19.66
N VAL A 138 5.50 5.29 20.00
CA VAL A 138 4.43 5.46 20.99
C VAL A 138 4.92 4.87 22.30
N THR A 139 5.11 5.71 23.33
CA THR A 139 5.36 5.25 24.70
C THR A 139 4.05 4.86 25.36
N SER A 140 4.06 3.71 26.05
CA SER A 140 2.88 3.01 26.57
C SER A 140 2.07 3.69 27.68
N ASP A 141 2.27 4.99 27.95
CA ASP A 141 1.44 5.78 28.89
C ASP A 141 0.25 6.46 28.22
N GLU A 142 0.16 6.45 26.89
CA GLU A 142 -1.04 6.86 26.15
C GLU A 142 -1.63 5.66 25.40
N SER A 143 -2.24 4.73 26.15
CA SER A 143 -3.18 3.80 25.52
C SER A 143 -4.43 4.59 25.09
N PRO A 144 -4.83 4.60 23.81
CA PRO A 144 -6.17 5.04 23.47
C PRO A 144 -7.15 4.05 24.11
N VAL A 145 -7.85 4.52 25.14
CA VAL A 145 -8.92 3.79 25.82
C VAL A 145 -9.89 3.27 24.76
N THR A 146 -9.78 1.99 24.42
CA THR A 146 -10.74 1.29 23.59
C THR A 146 -11.57 0.48 24.56
N SER A 147 -12.78 0.97 24.86
CA SER A 147 -13.73 0.27 25.70
C SER A 147 -14.01 -1.13 25.15
N GLU A 148 -13.64 -2.11 25.96
CA GLU A 148 -14.04 -3.52 26.02
C GLU A 148 -15.07 -4.02 24.99
N ARG A 149 -14.60 -4.88 24.09
CA ARG A 149 -15.30 -6.14 23.77
C ARG A 149 -14.26 -7.25 23.70
N GLN A 150 -14.45 -8.23 24.57
CA GLN A 150 -13.51 -9.28 24.90
C GLN A 150 -13.78 -10.50 24.03
N ASP A 151 -13.03 -10.62 22.93
CA ASP A 151 -12.96 -11.86 22.14
C ASP A 151 -11.60 -12.53 22.40
N PRO A 152 -11.57 -13.78 22.89
CA PRO A 152 -10.33 -14.47 23.25
C PRO A 152 -9.67 -15.02 21.99
N GLY A 153 -8.68 -14.29 21.44
CA GLY A 153 -7.89 -14.82 20.31
C GLY A 153 -6.92 -13.89 19.58
N ARG A 154 -6.61 -12.67 20.07
CA ARG A 154 -5.79 -11.72 19.31
C ARG A 154 -4.57 -11.22 20.09
N TRP A 155 -3.36 -11.46 19.55
CA TRP A 155 -2.09 -10.94 20.08
C TRP A 155 -2.05 -9.39 20.05
N PRO A 156 -1.42 -8.74 21.04
CA PRO A 156 -1.32 -7.29 21.09
C PRO A 156 -0.14 -6.82 20.22
N LEU A 157 -0.35 -6.78 18.91
CA LEU A 157 0.26 -5.72 18.11
C LEU A 157 -0.80 -4.65 17.96
N VAL A 158 -0.94 -3.83 19.01
CA VAL A 158 -1.76 -2.62 18.94
C VAL A 158 -0.96 -1.63 18.08
N ALA A 159 -1.06 -1.78 16.76
CA ALA A 159 -1.03 -0.63 15.88
C ALA A 159 -2.28 0.18 16.24
N SER A 160 -2.14 1.02 17.26
CA SER A 160 -3.20 1.92 17.65
C SER A 160 -3.39 2.89 16.48
N LEU A 161 -4.38 2.60 15.65
CA LEU A 161 -5.13 3.62 14.91
C LEU A 161 -6.02 4.31 15.96
N SER A 162 -5.37 4.94 16.94
CA SER A 162 -5.99 5.78 17.94
C SER A 162 -6.86 6.79 17.22
N ARG A 163 -8.12 6.93 17.67
CA ARG A 163 -8.93 8.11 17.40
C ARG A 163 -8.25 9.33 18.04
N SER A 164 -7.22 9.81 17.38
CA SER A 164 -6.64 11.14 17.49
C SER A 164 -5.92 11.43 16.18
N VAL A 165 -6.76 11.73 15.19
CA VAL A 165 -6.44 12.65 14.10
C VAL A 165 -5.41 12.13 13.08
N TRP A 166 -5.84 11.19 12.22
CA TRP A 166 -5.46 11.30 10.81
C TRP A 166 -6.11 12.58 10.26
N ARG A 167 -5.38 13.70 10.29
CA ARG A 167 -5.81 14.91 9.60
C ARG A 167 -5.32 14.85 8.16
N ILE A 168 -6.17 14.37 7.27
CA ILE A 168 -6.04 14.74 5.86
C ILE A 168 -6.52 16.20 5.79
N ARG A 169 -5.59 17.16 5.92
CA ARG A 169 -5.86 18.55 5.55
C ARG A 169 -5.86 18.62 4.02
N GLY A 170 -7.02 18.43 3.40
CA GLY A 170 -7.25 18.95 2.05
C GLY A 170 -7.36 20.48 2.14
N SER A 171 -6.43 21.22 1.53
CA SER A 171 -6.54 22.67 1.43
C SER A 171 -7.63 23.06 0.44
N GLY A 172 -8.89 23.04 0.89
CA GLY A 172 -10.04 23.58 0.17
C GLY A 172 -10.44 24.94 0.75
N SER A 173 -10.00 26.02 0.11
CA SER A 173 -10.46 27.38 0.40
C SER A 173 -11.97 27.51 0.18
N ARG A 174 -12.74 27.70 1.25
CA ARG A 174 -13.96 28.54 1.22
C ARG A 174 -14.10 29.31 2.53
N ARG A 175 -13.94 30.63 2.44
CA ARG A 175 -14.50 31.59 3.39
C ARG A 175 -16.02 31.38 3.46
N LYS A 176 -16.55 31.19 4.65
CA LYS A 176 -17.93 31.59 4.98
C LYS A 176 -17.81 32.82 5.87
N THR A 177 -18.10 33.98 5.29
CA THR A 177 -18.53 35.18 6.00
C THR A 177 -20.05 35.19 5.99
N CYS A 178 -20.62 35.34 7.19
CA CYS A 178 -22.02 35.62 7.57
C CYS A 178 -23.11 34.68 7.06
#